data_AF-A0A392MNH0-F1
#
_entry.id   AF-A0A392MNH0-F1
#
_cell.length_a   1.000
_cell.length_b   1.000
_cell.length_c   1.000
_cell.angle_alpha   90.00
_cell.angle_beta   90.00
_cell.angle_gamma   90.00
#
_symmetry.space_group_name_H-M   'P 1'
#
loop_
_entity.id
_entity.type
_entity.pdbx_description
1 polymer ?
#
loop_
_entity_poly.entity_id
_entity_poly.type
_entity_poly.pdbx_seq_one_letter_code
_entity_poly.pdbx_strand_id
1 'polypeptide(L)'
;DWFFKNFSNNEYGAQNEGWKSIFMVACWYMWKWRNKFIFYEDFRRPSNPIHVILKMAWDIDSSEHNHLNRGQRKKDIIFIGWKRPPEGLIKLNYDGDYKESVDLAGCDGLLRDSDGQRLQGYTQKIGVCDALYAEMWAMYVGMNLAQRQGELLNSL
;
A
#
# COMPACT_ATOMS: atom_id res chain seq x y z
N ASP A 1 -10.86 10.74 10.16
CA ASP A 1 -10.42 11.24 8.85
C ASP A 1 -11.38 10.77 7.76
N TRP A 2 -11.61 11.54 6.69
CA TRP A 2 -12.43 11.16 5.53
C TRP A 2 -11.92 9.86 4.88
N PHE A 3 -10.61 9.67 4.81
CA PHE A 3 -10.00 8.49 4.19
C PHE A 3 -10.43 7.19 4.89
N PHE A 4 -10.23 7.12 6.21
CA PHE A 4 -10.61 5.95 7.01
C PHE A 4 -12.12 5.78 7.16
N LYS A 5 -12.88 6.89 7.15
CA LYS A 5 -14.34 6.84 7.08
C LYS A 5 -14.81 6.17 5.79
N ASN A 6 -14.20 6.48 4.64
CA ASN A 6 -14.53 5.84 3.35
C ASN A 6 -14.04 4.39 3.27
N PHE A 7 -12.84 4.11 3.80
CA PHE A 7 -12.34 2.73 3.89
C PHE A 7 -13.28 1.83 4.69
N SER A 8 -13.84 2.36 5.78
CA SER A 8 -14.76 1.63 6.66
C SER A 8 -16.24 1.89 6.34
N ASN A 9 -16.55 2.54 5.21
CA ASN A 9 -17.91 3.00 4.91
C ASN A 9 -18.78 1.82 4.46
N ASN A 10 -19.86 1.56 5.21
CA ASN A 10 -20.84 0.52 4.92
C ASN A 10 -22.08 1.01 4.13
N GLU A 11 -22.24 2.31 3.88
CA GLU A 11 -23.54 2.89 3.50
C GLU A 11 -23.79 3.02 1.99
N TYR A 12 -22.76 3.19 1.14
CA TYR A 12 -22.98 3.53 -0.29
C TYR A 12 -22.27 2.61 -1.31
N GLY A 13 -21.25 1.84 -0.90
CA GLY A 13 -20.52 0.89 -1.78
C GLY A 13 -20.26 -0.49 -1.15
N ALA A 14 -20.75 -0.70 0.07
CA ALA A 14 -20.32 -1.77 0.97
C ALA A 14 -21.43 -2.76 1.34
N GLN A 15 -22.42 -2.87 0.46
CA GLN A 15 -23.14 -4.13 0.30
C GLN A 15 -22.35 -5.15 -0.54
N ASN A 16 -21.18 -4.76 -1.05
CA ASN A 16 -20.24 -5.65 -1.74
C ASN A 16 -19.17 -6.12 -0.76
N GLU A 17 -19.15 -7.41 -0.47
CA GLU A 17 -17.97 -8.09 0.06
C GLU A 17 -16.77 -7.71 -0.83
N GLY A 18 -15.77 -7.01 -0.27
CA GLY A 18 -14.58 -6.56 -1.01
C GLY A 18 -14.40 -5.04 -1.18
N TRP A 19 -15.33 -4.17 -0.72
CA TRP A 19 -15.14 -2.70 -0.83
C TRP A 19 -13.81 -2.22 -0.22
N LYS A 20 -13.44 -2.73 0.95
CA LYS A 20 -12.16 -2.41 1.61
C LYS A 20 -10.97 -2.64 0.67
N SER A 21 -10.88 -3.84 0.10
CA SER A 21 -9.82 -4.24 -0.82
C SER A 21 -9.84 -3.41 -2.11
N ILE A 22 -11.02 -3.16 -2.69
CA ILE A 22 -11.17 -2.30 -3.88
C ILE A 22 -10.67 -0.88 -3.57
N PHE A 23 -11.11 -0.29 -2.47
CA PHE A 23 -10.75 1.08 -2.11
C PHE A 23 -9.25 1.20 -1.83
N MET A 24 -8.66 0.25 -1.10
CA MET A 24 -7.21 0.25 -0.87
C MET A 24 -6.45 0.13 -2.20
N VAL A 25 -6.75 -0.90 -2.98
CA VAL A 25 -6.04 -1.18 -4.24
C VAL A 25 -6.17 0.01 -5.19
N ALA A 26 -7.34 0.66 -5.24
CA ALA A 26 -7.55 1.89 -5.98
C ALA A 26 -6.63 3.02 -5.47
N CYS A 27 -6.59 3.27 -4.16
CA CYS A 27 -5.71 4.31 -3.58
C CYS A 27 -4.23 4.05 -3.88
N TRP A 28 -3.79 2.81 -3.71
CA TRP A 28 -2.43 2.39 -4.01
C TRP A 28 -2.08 2.58 -5.49
N TYR A 29 -2.94 2.13 -6.41
CA TYR A 29 -2.70 2.32 -7.84
C TYR A 29 -2.77 3.78 -8.27
N MET A 30 -3.69 4.58 -7.71
CA MET A 30 -3.75 6.02 -7.99
C MET A 30 -2.44 6.70 -7.63
N TRP A 31 -1.91 6.42 -6.43
CA TRP A 31 -0.63 6.94 -6.00
C TRP A 31 0.52 6.41 -6.86
N LYS A 32 0.59 5.09 -7.08
CA LYS A 32 1.63 4.44 -7.89
C LYS A 32 1.67 4.96 -9.31
N TRP A 33 0.52 5.09 -9.97
CA TRP A 33 0.43 5.60 -11.34
C TRP A 33 0.73 7.09 -11.40
N ARG A 34 0.32 7.89 -10.41
CA ARG A 34 0.71 9.30 -10.32
C ARG A 34 2.23 9.43 -10.23
N ASN A 35 2.87 8.69 -9.32
CA ASN A 35 4.32 8.73 -9.19
C ASN A 35 4.99 8.27 -10.48
N LYS A 36 4.54 7.15 -11.06
CA LYS A 36 5.12 6.67 -12.31
C LYS A 36 5.00 7.69 -13.44
N PHE A 37 3.85 8.36 -13.55
CA PHE A 37 3.64 9.42 -14.55
C PHE A 37 4.56 10.63 -14.35
N ILE A 38 4.89 10.98 -13.11
CA ILE A 38 5.80 12.10 -12.80
C ILE A 38 7.27 11.73 -13.09
N PHE A 39 7.69 10.49 -12.80
CA PHE A 39 9.11 10.11 -12.80
C PHE A 39 9.56 9.27 -13.99
N TYR A 40 8.64 8.75 -14.80
CA TYR A 40 8.97 7.91 -15.95
C TYR A 40 8.23 8.45 -17.18
N GLU A 41 8.99 9.08 -18.08
CA GLU A 41 8.46 9.76 -19.27
C GLU A 41 7.69 8.81 -20.22
N ASP A 42 8.04 7.53 -20.22
CA ASP A 42 7.43 6.49 -21.03
C ASP A 42 6.22 5.81 -20.36
N PHE A 43 5.91 6.16 -19.11
CA PHE A 43 4.84 5.49 -18.39
C PHE A 43 3.46 5.83 -18.97
N ARG A 44 2.74 4.77 -19.36
CA ARG A 44 1.33 4.85 -19.72
C ARG A 44 0.48 4.09 -18.70
N ARG A 45 -0.58 4.73 -18.23
CA ARG A 45 -1.59 4.06 -17.41
C ARG A 45 -2.21 2.89 -18.19
N PRO A 46 -2.58 1.79 -17.54
CA PRO A 46 -3.33 0.71 -18.19
C PRO A 46 -4.57 1.25 -18.90
N SER A 47 -4.89 0.69 -20.07
CA SER A 47 -6.07 1.07 -20.87
C SER A 47 -7.39 0.83 -20.12
N ASN A 48 -7.43 -0.20 -19.26
CA ASN A 48 -8.55 -0.49 -18.38
C ASN A 48 -8.11 -0.49 -16.91
N PRO A 49 -8.00 0.69 -16.26
CA PRO A 49 -7.52 0.79 -14.88
C PRO A 49 -8.48 0.13 -13.88
N ILE A 50 -9.80 0.17 -14.14
CA ILE A 50 -10.82 -0.45 -13.28
C ILE A 50 -10.60 -1.96 -13.23
N HIS A 51 -10.38 -2.61 -14.37
CA HIS A 51 -10.12 -4.04 -14.40
C HIS A 51 -8.88 -4.45 -13.60
N VAL A 52 -7.79 -3.66 -13.70
CA VAL A 52 -6.55 -3.93 -12.94
C VAL A 52 -6.80 -3.84 -11.43
N ILE A 53 -7.54 -2.81 -10.98
CA ILE A 53 -7.89 -2.63 -9.58
C ILE A 53 -8.79 -3.77 -9.08
N LEU A 54 -9.87 -4.08 -9.80
CA LEU A 54 -10.82 -5.11 -9.40
C LEU A 54 -10.18 -6.49 -9.37
N LYS A 55 -9.31 -6.80 -10.34
CA LYS A 55 -8.59 -8.07 -10.38
C LYS A 55 -7.70 -8.24 -9.15
N MET A 56 -6.90 -7.23 -8.81
CA MET A 56 -6.01 -7.31 -7.65
C MET A 56 -6.79 -7.34 -6.33
N ALA A 57 -7.89 -6.60 -6.20
CA ALA A 57 -8.77 -6.68 -5.04
C ALA A 57 -9.36 -8.09 -4.88
N TRP A 58 -9.83 -8.68 -5.98
CA TRP A 58 -10.34 -10.05 -5.98
C TRP A 58 -9.28 -11.09 -5.63
N ASP A 59 -8.04 -10.92 -6.09
CA ASP A 59 -6.92 -11.80 -5.74
C ASP A 59 -6.60 -11.75 -4.23
N ILE A 60 -6.67 -10.55 -3.62
CA ILE A 60 -6.51 -10.37 -2.16
C ILE A 60 -7.65 -11.07 -1.41
N ASP A 61 -8.91 -10.77 -1.75
CA ASP A 61 -10.08 -11.33 -1.07
C ASP A 61 -10.13 -12.87 -1.21
N SER A 62 -9.79 -13.38 -2.39
CA SER A 62 -9.75 -14.83 -2.67
C SER A 62 -8.59 -15.54 -1.96
N SER A 63 -7.53 -14.81 -1.57
CA SER A 63 -6.40 -15.39 -0.85
C SER A 63 -6.76 -15.73 0.60
N GLU A 64 -7.61 -14.92 1.23
CA GLU A 64 -8.09 -15.12 2.60
C GLU A 64 -8.99 -16.38 2.71
N HIS A 65 -9.86 -16.59 1.72
CA HIS A 65 -10.77 -17.75 1.68
C HIS A 65 -10.06 -19.09 1.43
N ASN A 66 -8.91 -19.08 0.75
CA ASN A 66 -8.19 -20.29 0.34
C ASN A 66 -7.19 -20.80 1.40
N HIS A 67 -7.08 -20.18 2.58
CA HIS A 67 -6.21 -20.65 3.64
C HIS A 67 -6.56 -22.04 4.19
N LEU A 68 -7.79 -22.51 3.96
CA LEU A 68 -8.29 -23.83 4.41
C LEU A 68 -7.85 -25.00 3.51
N ASN A 69 -7.44 -24.74 2.26
CA ASN A 69 -7.05 -25.77 1.28
C ASN A 69 -5.54 -25.73 0.99
N ARG A 70 -4.71 -25.96 2.02
CA ARG A 70 -3.24 -26.05 1.89
C ARG A 70 -2.78 -27.36 1.23
N GLY A 71 -3.11 -27.55 -0.05
CA GLY A 71 -2.26 -28.37 -0.91
C GLY A 71 -0.87 -27.71 -1.06
N GLN A 72 0.16 -28.47 -1.42
CA GLN A 72 1.53 -27.99 -1.64
C GLN A 72 1.57 -26.85 -2.67
N ARG A 73 1.42 -25.61 -2.22
CA ARG A 73 1.65 -24.42 -3.05
C ARG A 73 3.14 -24.38 -3.39
N LYS A 74 3.47 -24.28 -4.67
CA LYS A 74 4.83 -23.91 -5.10
C LYS A 74 5.19 -22.59 -4.43
N LYS A 75 6.22 -22.62 -3.60
CA LYS A 75 6.80 -21.42 -3.01
C LYS A 75 7.85 -20.90 -3.98
N ASP A 76 7.50 -19.84 -4.69
CA ASP A 76 8.48 -19.12 -5.49
C ASP A 76 9.15 -18.08 -4.59
N ILE A 77 10.47 -18.18 -4.44
CA ILE A 77 11.27 -17.17 -3.75
C ILE A 77 11.63 -16.10 -4.77
N ILE A 78 11.09 -14.90 -4.59
CA ILE A 78 11.50 -13.72 -5.36
C ILE A 78 12.38 -12.82 -4.49
N PHE A 79 13.54 -12.44 -5.02
CA PHE A 79 14.38 -11.45 -4.37
C PHE A 79 13.83 -10.06 -4.64
N ILE A 80 13.11 -9.51 -3.66
CA ILE A 80 12.63 -8.12 -3.70
C ILE A 80 13.68 -7.24 -3.03
N GLY A 81 14.58 -6.68 -3.84
CA GLY A 81 15.56 -5.70 -3.38
C GLY A 81 15.01 -4.27 -3.44
N TRP A 82 15.45 -3.41 -2.52
CA TRP A 82 15.20 -1.98 -2.64
C TRP A 82 15.81 -1.46 -3.95
N LYS A 83 15.00 -0.77 -4.75
CA LYS A 83 15.44 -0.09 -5.96
C LYS A 83 15.63 1.39 -5.69
N ARG A 84 16.86 1.87 -5.86
CA ARG A 84 17.26 3.28 -5.82
C ARG A 84 16.33 4.13 -6.69
N PRO A 85 15.76 5.24 -6.18
CA PRO A 85 15.06 6.20 -7.02
C PRO A 85 16.07 6.97 -7.89
N PRO A 86 15.64 7.58 -9.02
CA PRO A 86 16.47 8.52 -9.77
C PRO A 86 17.09 9.62 -8.90
N GLU A 87 18.19 10.20 -9.36
CA GLU A 87 18.89 11.26 -8.64
C GLU A 87 17.97 12.45 -8.35
N GLY A 88 18.11 13.05 -7.17
CA GLY A 88 17.27 14.15 -6.71
C GLY A 88 15.85 13.74 -6.26
N LEU A 89 15.51 12.45 -6.30
CA LEU A 89 14.20 11.95 -5.87
C LEU A 89 14.27 11.18 -4.56
N ILE A 90 13.11 11.13 -3.90
CA ILE A 90 12.95 10.53 -2.59
C ILE A 90 11.93 9.40 -2.68
N LYS A 91 12.25 8.31 -1.99
CA LYS A 91 11.48 7.07 -2.01
C LYS A 91 10.87 6.79 -0.64
N LEU A 92 9.55 6.64 -0.62
CA LEU A 92 8.81 6.17 0.54
C LEU A 92 8.68 4.64 0.47
N ASN A 93 9.24 3.95 1.46
CA ASN A 93 8.90 2.56 1.78
C ASN A 93 8.02 2.58 3.04
N TYR A 94 7.03 1.72 3.12
CA TYR A 94 6.12 1.63 4.25
C TYR A 94 5.70 0.18 4.43
N ASP A 95 5.30 -0.18 5.65
CA ASP A 95 4.87 -1.52 6.00
C ASP A 95 3.84 -1.46 7.13
N GLY A 96 2.81 -2.30 7.03
CA GLY A 96 1.84 -2.53 8.09
C GLY A 96 2.09 -3.89 8.75
N ASP A 97 2.10 -3.93 10.08
CA ASP A 97 2.22 -5.17 10.84
C ASP A 97 0.94 -5.43 11.64
N TYR A 98 0.53 -6.69 11.70
CA TYR A 98 -0.57 -7.16 12.52
C TYR A 98 -0.24 -8.52 13.15
N LYS A 99 -0.43 -8.60 14.46
CA LYS A 99 -0.16 -9.80 15.25
C LYS A 99 -1.43 -10.33 15.90
N GLU A 100 -2.02 -11.36 15.29
CA GLU A 100 -3.26 -12.02 15.72
C GLU A 100 -3.24 -12.47 17.19
N SER A 101 -2.13 -13.04 17.67
CA SER A 101 -2.03 -13.56 19.05
C SER A 101 -2.28 -12.52 20.16
N VAL A 102 -2.12 -11.24 19.85
CA VAL A 102 -2.29 -10.12 20.80
C VAL A 102 -3.26 -9.07 20.27
N ASP A 103 -3.91 -9.35 19.12
CA ASP A 103 -4.81 -8.45 18.42
C ASP A 103 -4.26 -7.02 18.31
N LEU A 104 -3.01 -6.91 17.87
CA LEU A 104 -2.32 -5.62 17.82
C LEU A 104 -1.68 -5.38 16.46
N ALA A 105 -1.90 -4.17 15.96
CA ALA A 105 -1.33 -3.67 14.74
C ALA A 105 -0.46 -2.43 14.96
N GLY A 106 0.52 -2.30 14.08
CA GLY A 106 1.38 -1.13 13.95
C GLY A 106 1.66 -0.84 12.48
N CYS A 107 2.24 0.32 12.21
CA CYS A 107 2.78 0.64 10.90
C CYS A 107 4.10 1.37 11.03
N ASP A 108 4.92 1.27 10.00
CA ASP A 108 6.11 2.05 9.87
C ASP A 108 6.36 2.48 8.42
N GLY A 109 7.36 3.35 8.27
CA GLY A 109 7.89 3.67 6.97
C GLY A 109 9.10 4.57 7.02
N LEU A 110 9.72 4.71 5.85
CA LEU A 110 11.05 5.23 5.68
C LEU A 110 11.16 5.96 4.35
N LEU A 111 11.54 7.23 4.44
CA LEU A 111 11.93 8.08 3.33
C LEU A 111 13.44 7.96 3.12
N ARG A 112 13.84 7.63 1.90
CA ARG A 112 15.25 7.55 1.49
C ARG A 112 15.49 8.41 0.26
N ASP A 113 16.63 9.08 0.23
CA ASP A 113 17.10 9.73 -0.99
C ASP A 113 17.66 8.71 -2.00
N SER A 114 18.15 9.23 -3.12
CA SER A 114 18.78 8.41 -4.16
C SER A 114 20.07 7.74 -3.68
N ASP A 115 20.82 8.33 -2.74
CA ASP A 115 22.04 7.72 -2.19
C ASP A 115 21.76 6.64 -1.15
N GLY A 116 20.47 6.37 -0.90
CA GLY A 116 20.01 5.38 0.06
C GLY A 116 20.08 5.88 1.50
N GLN A 117 20.39 7.16 1.72
CA GLN A 117 20.40 7.75 3.05
C GLN A 117 18.98 7.86 3.56
N ARG A 118 18.79 7.53 4.84
CA ARG A 118 17.54 7.76 5.54
C ARG A 118 17.38 9.25 5.76
N LEU A 119 16.32 9.82 5.21
CA LEU A 119 15.93 11.21 5.47
C LEU A 119 15.04 11.28 6.71
N GLN A 120 13.98 10.48 6.73
CA GLN A 120 13.07 10.40 7.86
C GLN A 120 12.39 9.04 7.90
N GLY A 121 12.02 8.58 9.09
CA GLY A 121 11.15 7.42 9.24
C GLY A 121 10.12 7.66 10.33
N TYR A 122 9.07 6.85 10.33
CA TYR A 122 8.01 6.86 11.32
C TYR A 122 7.69 5.43 11.74
N THR A 123 7.20 5.29 12.96
CA THR A 123 6.63 4.05 13.49
C THR A 123 5.47 4.45 14.39
N GLN A 124 4.34 3.78 14.25
CA GLN A 124 3.13 4.11 14.99
C GLN A 124 2.41 2.83 15.41
N LYS A 125 2.03 2.77 16.69
CA LYS A 125 1.07 1.78 17.19
C LYS A 125 -0.33 2.22 16.76
N ILE A 126 -1.04 1.36 16.04
CA ILE A 126 -2.38 1.66 15.54
C ILE A 126 -3.44 1.20 16.55
N GLY A 127 -3.21 0.03 17.16
CA GLY A 127 -4.18 -0.61 18.07
C GLY A 127 -4.77 -1.87 17.43
N VAL A 128 -6.04 -2.13 17.70
CA VAL A 128 -6.76 -3.30 17.17
C VAL A 128 -7.24 -3.00 15.75
N CYS A 129 -6.65 -3.66 14.75
CA CYS A 129 -7.14 -3.68 13.38
C CYS A 129 -6.53 -4.84 12.59
N ASP A 130 -7.07 -5.16 11.41
CA ASP A 130 -6.50 -6.17 10.52
C ASP A 130 -5.22 -5.66 9.81
N ALA A 131 -4.48 -6.60 9.20
CA ALA A 131 -3.24 -6.30 8.46
C ALA A 131 -3.48 -5.31 7.31
N LEU A 132 -4.62 -5.43 6.65
CA LEU A 132 -5.03 -4.60 5.52
C LEU A 132 -5.17 -3.12 5.96
N TYR A 133 -5.77 -2.90 7.13
CA TYR A 133 -5.89 -1.59 7.76
C TYR A 133 -4.53 -1.03 8.19
N ALA A 134 -3.63 -1.89 8.70
CA ALA A 134 -2.28 -1.51 9.11
C ALA A 134 -1.46 -0.96 7.93
N GLU A 135 -1.52 -1.64 6.78
CA GLU A 135 -0.87 -1.23 5.53
C GLU A 135 -1.37 0.13 5.03
N MET A 136 -2.67 0.41 5.20
CA MET A 136 -3.25 1.69 4.83
C MET A 136 -2.81 2.83 5.73
N TRP A 137 -2.68 2.57 7.03
CA TRP A 137 -2.11 3.55 7.95
C TRP A 137 -0.67 3.88 7.61
N ALA A 138 0.13 2.86 7.30
CA ALA A 138 1.50 3.03 6.83
C ALA A 138 1.53 3.97 5.61
N MET A 139 0.81 3.64 4.55
CA MET A 139 0.74 4.46 3.35
C MET A 139 0.26 5.91 3.64
N TYR A 140 -0.84 6.07 4.39
CA TYR A 140 -1.43 7.37 4.70
C TYR A 140 -0.47 8.27 5.49
N VAL A 141 0.18 7.74 6.53
CA VAL A 141 1.14 8.49 7.35
C VAL A 141 2.36 8.87 6.51
N GLY A 142 2.89 7.93 5.72
CA GLY A 142 4.03 8.19 4.85
C GLY A 142 3.76 9.25 3.78
N MET A 143 2.58 9.21 3.14
CA MET A 143 2.19 10.21 2.14
C MET A 143 2.03 11.61 2.76
N ASN A 144 1.41 11.70 3.93
CA ASN A 144 1.30 12.95 4.68
C ASN A 144 2.67 13.50 5.08
N LEU A 145 3.58 12.62 5.50
CA LEU A 145 4.92 13.01 5.90
C LEU A 145 5.68 13.64 4.74
N ALA A 146 5.66 12.99 3.58
CA ALA A 146 6.37 13.50 2.41
C ALA A 146 5.74 14.78 1.84
N GLN A 147 4.41 14.90 1.90
CA GLN A 147 3.73 16.13 1.48
C GLN A 147 4.20 17.34 2.32
N ARG A 148 4.41 17.15 3.64
CA ARG A 148 4.90 18.22 4.52
C ARG A 148 6.34 18.63 4.23
N GLN A 149 7.14 17.74 3.65
CA GLN A 149 8.52 18.02 3.27
C GLN A 149 8.63 18.70 1.89
N GLY A 150 7.54 18.78 1.12
CA GLY A 150 7.54 19.37 -0.23
C GLY A 150 8.22 18.48 -1.28
N GLU A 151 8.35 17.19 -1.00
CA GLU A 151 9.18 16.27 -1.79
C GLU A 151 8.36 15.47 -2.81
N LEU A 152 8.94 15.30 -4.01
CA LEU A 152 8.38 14.47 -5.07
C LEU A 152 8.67 12.99 -4.77
N LEU A 153 7.63 12.23 -4.40
CA LEU A 153 7.72 10.84 -3.92
C LEU A 153 7.69 9.77 -5.03
N ASN A 154 8.71 8.92 -5.11
CA ASN A 154 8.66 7.64 -5.84
C ASN A 154 8.35 6.46 -4.87
N SER A 155 7.76 5.36 -5.35
CA SER A 155 7.49 4.14 -4.54
C SER A 155 7.82 2.86 -5.35
N LEU A 156 7.91 1.70 -4.67
CA LEU A 156 8.14 0.38 -5.29
C LEU A 156 7.02 -0.06 -6.27
#